data_AF-A0A369L9F1-F1
#
_entry.id   AF-A0A369L9F1-F1
#
_cell.length_a   1.000
_cell.length_b   1.000
_cell.length_c   1.000
_cell.angle_alpha   90.00
_cell.angle_beta   90.00
_cell.angle_gamma   90.00
#
_symmetry.space_group_name_H-M   'P 1'
#
loop_
_entity.id
_entity.type
_entity.pdbx_description
1 polymer ?
#
loop_
_entity_poly.entity_id
_entity_poly.type
_entity_poly.pdbx_seq_one_letter_code
_entity_poly.pdbx_strand_id
1 'polypeptide(L)'
;MKDSMRTMARPYAILFAIALVVALLARIGLAVMDAAGWLAYDYISASGVPMLDVICSILTGSAFVAFLFAAALTLMVSAAGAVLQAALFAKGVQGAGKPAAAFLWGWAAAAVSLVCLLVVASGILSGVQVGSMSSKLPGAGMLVLAAVCFTAFLGTLLGASSQVMCACISRAGGRASWNLVGAAAVCGAVVMVLTVLTFAAINTASPNVAAVGGLLAVDCVVNVALLLAAGKFTK
;
A
#
# COMPACT_ATOMS: atom_id res chain seq x y z
N MET A 1 21.26 13.43 -10.15
CA MET A 1 20.21 12.53 -9.64
C MET A 1 20.66 11.06 -9.64
N LYS A 2 21.33 10.59 -10.70
CA LYS A 2 21.82 9.21 -10.86
C LYS A 2 22.70 8.72 -9.69
N ASP A 3 23.66 9.51 -9.24
CA ASP A 3 24.58 9.10 -8.15
C ASP A 3 23.87 9.00 -6.80
N SER A 4 22.92 9.90 -6.54
CA SER A 4 22.08 9.89 -5.35
C SER A 4 21.10 8.69 -5.31
N MET A 5 20.57 8.27 -6.45
CA MET A 5 19.72 7.07 -6.49
C MET A 5 20.54 5.80 -6.26
N ARG A 6 21.78 5.77 -6.74
CA ARG A 6 22.66 4.61 -6.61
C ARG A 6 23.06 4.34 -5.15
N THR A 7 23.30 5.38 -4.36
CA THR A 7 23.64 5.24 -2.93
C THR A 7 22.47 4.71 -2.10
N MET A 8 21.24 5.05 -2.49
CA MET A 8 20.01 4.60 -1.82
C MET A 8 19.50 3.25 -2.34
N ALA A 9 19.99 2.77 -3.48
CA ALA A 9 19.50 1.54 -4.09
C ALA A 9 19.72 0.30 -3.22
N ARG A 10 20.89 0.16 -2.60
CA ARG A 10 21.22 -1.01 -1.77
C ARG A 10 20.28 -1.17 -0.56
N PRO A 11 20.04 -0.15 0.30
CA PRO A 11 19.16 -0.32 1.45
C PRO A 11 17.71 -0.62 1.04
N TYR A 12 17.19 0.02 -0.01
CA TYR A 12 15.85 -0.30 -0.53
C TYR A 12 15.77 -1.71 -1.14
N ALA A 13 16.79 -2.13 -1.90
CA ALA A 13 16.85 -3.47 -2.46
C ALA A 13 16.85 -4.55 -1.36
N ILE A 14 17.57 -4.32 -0.26
CA ILE A 14 17.57 -5.25 0.89
C ILE A 14 16.19 -5.30 1.53
N LEU A 15 15.54 -4.14 1.77
CA LEU A 15 14.18 -4.09 2.33
C LEU A 15 13.19 -4.87 1.45
N PHE A 16 13.25 -4.65 0.13
CA PHE A 16 12.37 -5.32 -0.83
C PHE A 16 12.65 -6.82 -0.93
N ALA A 17 13.93 -7.23 -0.88
CA ALA A 17 14.31 -8.63 -0.87
C ALA A 17 13.76 -9.35 0.39
N ILE A 18 13.89 -8.74 1.57
CA ILE A 18 13.35 -9.31 2.81
C ILE A 18 11.83 -9.46 2.70
N ALA A 19 11.13 -8.43 2.24
CA ALA A 19 9.68 -8.46 2.06
C ALA A 19 9.24 -9.59 1.12
N LEU A 20 9.93 -9.75 -0.01
CA LEU A 20 9.65 -10.81 -0.98
C LEU A 20 9.93 -12.20 -0.42
N VAL A 21 11.03 -12.38 0.31
CA VAL A 21 11.32 -13.66 0.98
C VAL A 21 10.21 -14.03 1.95
N VAL A 22 9.75 -13.08 2.77
CA VAL A 22 8.63 -13.30 3.71
C VAL A 22 7.34 -13.63 2.95
N ALA A 23 7.03 -12.93 1.87
CA ALA A 23 5.85 -13.20 1.05
C ALA A 23 5.90 -14.60 0.41
N LEU A 24 7.05 -15.01 -0.11
CA LEU A 24 7.24 -16.33 -0.72
C LEU A 24 7.15 -17.46 0.32
N LEU A 25 7.76 -17.28 1.50
CA LEU A 25 7.64 -18.24 2.60
C LEU A 25 6.18 -18.38 3.07
N ALA A 26 5.46 -17.26 3.19
CA ALA A 26 4.04 -17.29 3.50
C ALA A 26 3.24 -18.01 2.40
N ARG A 27 3.57 -17.80 1.12
CA ARG A 27 2.93 -18.48 0.00
C ARG A 27 3.17 -20.00 0.01
N ILE A 28 4.38 -20.43 0.35
CA ILE A 28 4.72 -21.83 0.54
C ILE A 28 3.93 -22.41 1.72
N GLY A 29 3.86 -21.69 2.85
CA GLY A 29 3.05 -22.07 4.00
C GLY A 29 1.57 -22.28 3.63
N LEU A 30 0.98 -21.35 2.87
CA LEU A 30 -0.39 -21.49 2.37
C LEU A 30 -0.57 -22.72 1.47
N ALA A 31 0.40 -23.03 0.60
CA ALA A 31 0.35 -24.23 -0.23
C ALA A 31 0.41 -25.52 0.60
N VAL A 32 1.20 -25.54 1.68
CA VAL A 32 1.25 -26.67 2.63
C VAL A 32 -0.08 -26.81 3.39
N MET A 33 -0.65 -25.69 3.85
CA MET A 33 -1.95 -25.68 4.53
C MET A 33 -3.08 -26.17 3.63
N ASP A 34 -3.06 -25.78 2.36
CA ASP A 34 -4.00 -26.26 1.35
C ASP A 34 -3.87 -27.78 1.15
N ALA A 35 -2.65 -28.26 0.92
CA ALA A 35 -2.37 -29.69 0.75
C ALA A 35 -2.72 -30.54 1.98
N ALA A 36 -2.63 -29.96 3.18
CA ALA A 36 -2.99 -30.61 4.45
C ALA A 36 -4.50 -30.53 4.76
N GLY A 37 -5.30 -29.83 3.95
CA GLY A 37 -6.73 -29.63 4.19
C GLY A 37 -7.05 -28.69 5.35
N TRP A 38 -6.11 -27.83 5.76
CA TRP A 38 -6.31 -26.86 6.85
C TRP A 38 -6.97 -25.57 6.38
N LEU A 39 -7.03 -25.33 5.07
CA LEU A 39 -7.77 -24.21 4.48
C LEU A 39 -9.23 -24.60 4.27
N ALA A 40 -10.14 -23.84 4.88
CA ALA A 40 -11.56 -23.93 4.59
C ALA A 40 -11.93 -22.93 3.48
N TYR A 41 -12.71 -23.38 2.51
CA TYR A 41 -13.19 -22.55 1.40
C TYR A 41 -14.71 -22.46 1.43
N ASP A 42 -15.23 -21.25 1.65
CA ASP A 42 -16.66 -20.95 1.53
C ASP A 42 -17.02 -20.53 0.09
N TYR A 43 -18.16 -21.02 -0.40
CA TYR A 43 -18.65 -20.80 -1.77
C TYR A 43 -20.03 -20.12 -1.76
N ILE A 44 -20.13 -18.91 -1.20
CA ILE A 44 -21.39 -18.14 -1.21
C ILE A 44 -21.46 -17.26 -2.46
N SER A 45 -22.54 -17.42 -3.24
CA SER A 45 -22.83 -16.62 -4.45
C SER A 45 -24.15 -15.86 -4.28
N ALA A 46 -24.16 -14.79 -3.50
CA ALA A 46 -25.29 -13.86 -3.46
C ALA A 46 -25.13 -12.78 -4.55
N SER A 47 -26.13 -12.58 -5.41
CA SER A 47 -26.19 -11.48 -6.38
C SER A 47 -26.98 -10.30 -5.80
N GLY A 48 -26.45 -9.07 -5.93
CA GLY A 48 -27.14 -7.84 -5.51
C GLY A 48 -26.82 -7.34 -4.09
N VAL A 49 -25.83 -7.94 -3.43
CA VAL A 49 -25.31 -7.51 -2.12
C VAL A 49 -24.00 -6.72 -2.33
N PRO A 50 -23.66 -5.70 -1.52
CA PRO A 50 -22.39 -4.99 -1.62
C PRO A 50 -21.18 -5.94 -1.69
N MET A 51 -20.21 -5.61 -2.54
CA MET A 51 -19.06 -6.48 -2.80
C MET A 51 -18.24 -6.80 -1.55
N LEU A 52 -18.22 -5.89 -0.57
CA LEU A 52 -17.52 -6.08 0.67
C LEU A 52 -18.17 -7.15 1.57
N ASP A 53 -19.49 -7.25 1.57
CA ASP A 53 -20.21 -8.28 2.32
C ASP A 53 -19.92 -9.67 1.74
N VAL A 54 -19.79 -9.75 0.41
CA VAL A 54 -19.38 -10.98 -0.29
C VAL A 54 -17.94 -11.35 0.08
N ILE A 55 -17.01 -10.39 0.08
CA ILE A 55 -15.62 -10.62 0.49
C ILE A 55 -15.53 -11.07 1.95
N CYS A 56 -16.22 -10.39 2.87
CA CYS A 56 -16.25 -10.72 4.28
C CYS A 56 -16.89 -12.09 4.55
N SER A 57 -17.87 -12.50 3.74
CA SER A 57 -18.45 -13.83 3.80
C SER A 57 -17.50 -14.93 3.31
N ILE A 58 -16.53 -14.61 2.45
CA ILE A 58 -15.51 -15.55 1.93
C ILE A 58 -14.28 -15.59 2.85
N LEU A 59 -13.93 -14.46 3.48
CA LEU A 59 -12.81 -14.35 4.41
C LEU A 59 -13.25 -14.79 5.82
N THR A 60 -13.56 -16.08 5.98
CA THR A 60 -13.81 -16.72 7.29
C THR A 60 -12.68 -17.70 7.62
N GLY A 61 -12.55 -18.05 8.91
CA GLY A 61 -11.59 -19.07 9.36
C GLY A 61 -10.12 -18.77 8.99
N SER A 62 -9.45 -19.73 8.36
CA SER A 62 -8.04 -19.66 7.98
C SER A 62 -7.74 -18.63 6.88
N ALA A 63 -8.68 -18.41 5.95
CA ALA A 63 -8.54 -17.43 4.88
C ALA A 63 -8.51 -15.99 5.42
N PHE A 64 -9.29 -15.72 6.48
CA PHE A 64 -9.25 -14.45 7.21
C PHE A 64 -7.87 -14.18 7.83
N VAL A 65 -7.30 -15.17 8.53
CA VAL A 65 -5.99 -15.04 9.18
C VAL A 65 -4.90 -14.79 8.14
N ALA A 66 -4.95 -15.50 7.00
CA ALA A 66 -4.02 -15.30 5.90
C ALA A 66 -4.14 -13.89 5.28
N PHE A 67 -5.36 -13.36 5.17
CA PHE A 67 -5.60 -12.01 4.67
C PHE A 67 -5.09 -10.93 5.64
N LEU A 68 -5.30 -11.11 6.95
CA LEU A 68 -4.73 -10.22 7.97
C LEU A 68 -3.20 -10.19 7.92
N PHE A 69 -2.57 -11.36 7.74
CA PHE A 69 -1.12 -11.44 7.55
C PHE A 69 -0.68 -10.68 6.29
N ALA A 70 -1.36 -10.88 5.17
CA ALA A 70 -1.05 -10.20 3.91
C ALA A 70 -1.20 -8.66 4.04
N ALA A 71 -2.25 -8.20 4.71
CA ALA A 71 -2.48 -6.79 5.00
C ALA A 71 -1.39 -6.23 5.93
N ALA A 72 -1.02 -6.96 6.99
CA ALA A 72 0.05 -6.56 7.91
C ALA A 72 1.40 -6.45 7.20
N LEU A 73 1.74 -7.39 6.31
CA LEU A 73 2.96 -7.35 5.50
C LEU A 73 2.97 -6.10 4.60
N THR A 74 1.85 -5.82 3.94
CA THR A 74 1.67 -4.64 3.08
C THR A 74 1.89 -3.34 3.85
N LEU A 75 1.30 -3.22 5.05
CA LEU A 75 1.47 -2.06 5.93
C LEU A 75 2.92 -1.92 6.40
N MET A 76 3.56 -3.03 6.80
CA MET A 76 4.93 -3.03 7.28
C MET A 76 5.93 -2.61 6.20
N VAL A 77 5.82 -3.12 4.97
CA VAL A 77 6.70 -2.75 3.86
C VAL A 77 6.54 -1.27 3.51
N SER A 78 5.29 -0.79 3.50
CA SER A 78 4.95 0.60 3.21
C SER A 78 5.52 1.55 4.28
N ALA A 79 5.33 1.24 5.55
CA ALA A 79 5.86 2.02 6.67
C ALA A 79 7.41 1.97 6.72
N ALA A 80 8.00 0.78 6.54
CA ALA A 80 9.45 0.60 6.52
C ALA A 80 10.09 1.39 5.38
N GLY A 81 9.45 1.48 4.21
CA GLY A 81 9.93 2.30 3.09
C GLY A 81 10.00 3.79 3.43
N ALA A 82 8.98 4.32 4.11
CA ALA A 82 8.95 5.72 4.54
C ALA A 82 9.96 6.01 5.66
N VAL A 83 10.04 5.13 6.65
CA VAL A 83 11.00 5.23 7.76
C VAL A 83 12.44 5.11 7.25
N LEU A 84 12.69 4.23 6.26
CA LEU A 84 14.01 4.07 5.66
C LEU A 84 14.47 5.38 4.99
N GLN A 85 13.58 6.07 4.28
CA GLN A 85 13.90 7.37 3.69
C GLN A 85 14.34 8.38 4.76
N ALA A 86 13.58 8.45 5.86
CA ALA A 86 13.83 9.33 6.98
C ALA A 86 15.16 8.99 7.69
N ALA A 87 15.45 7.70 7.86
CA ALA A 87 16.69 7.21 8.44
C ALA A 87 17.91 7.49 7.56
N LEU A 88 17.78 7.34 6.24
CA LEU A 88 18.85 7.70 5.29
C LEU A 88 19.10 9.20 5.26
N PHE A 89 18.04 10.00 5.40
CA PHE A 89 18.14 11.45 5.52
C PHE A 89 18.88 11.87 6.79
N ALA A 90 18.51 11.28 7.95
CA ALA A 90 19.20 11.53 9.22
C ALA A 90 20.69 11.15 9.19
N LYS A 91 21.06 10.17 8.36
CA LYS A 91 22.46 9.75 8.13
C LYS A 91 23.21 10.61 7.11
N GLY A 92 22.59 11.63 6.53
CA GLY A 92 23.21 12.49 5.53
C GLY A 92 23.46 11.81 4.17
N VAL A 93 22.76 10.73 3.86
CA VAL A 93 22.93 10.02 2.58
C VAL A 93 22.51 10.93 1.43
N GLN A 94 23.37 11.04 0.41
CA GLN A 94 23.16 11.96 -0.71
C GLN A 94 21.80 11.78 -1.39
N GLY A 95 20.98 12.82 -1.29
CA GLY A 95 19.66 12.98 -1.88
C GLY A 95 18.51 12.22 -1.22
N ALA A 96 18.74 11.57 -0.09
CA ALA A 96 17.69 11.40 0.89
C ALA A 96 17.14 12.79 1.30
N GLY A 97 15.85 12.88 1.60
CA GLY A 97 15.18 14.16 1.84
C GLY A 97 14.83 14.96 0.59
N LYS A 98 15.29 14.59 -0.61
CA LYS A 98 14.83 15.24 -1.86
C LYS A 98 13.42 14.75 -2.25
N PRO A 99 12.51 15.64 -2.68
CA PRO A 99 11.14 15.28 -3.03
C PRO A 99 11.07 14.26 -4.17
N ALA A 100 11.89 14.43 -5.21
CA ALA A 100 11.95 13.48 -6.34
C ALA A 100 12.41 12.07 -5.90
N ALA A 101 13.38 11.99 -4.98
CA ALA A 101 13.86 10.70 -4.48
C ALA A 101 12.78 10.01 -3.64
N ALA A 102 12.12 10.74 -2.73
CA ALA A 102 11.04 10.19 -1.94
C ALA A 102 9.83 9.76 -2.79
N PHE A 103 9.50 10.51 -3.84
CA PHE A 103 8.47 10.12 -4.80
C PHE A 103 8.79 8.77 -5.47
N LEU A 104 9.99 8.64 -6.04
CA LEU A 104 10.38 7.42 -6.75
C LEU A 104 10.47 6.20 -5.82
N TRP A 105 11.08 6.36 -4.64
CA TRP A 105 11.17 5.27 -3.67
C TRP A 105 9.83 4.94 -3.02
N GLY A 106 8.93 5.91 -2.87
CA GLY A 106 7.55 5.70 -2.46
C GLY A 106 6.78 4.83 -3.46
N TRP A 107 6.92 5.11 -4.76
CA TRP A 107 6.37 4.27 -5.83
C TRP A 107 6.97 2.86 -5.84
N ALA A 108 8.30 2.74 -5.67
CA ALA A 108 8.95 1.43 -5.59
C ALA A 108 8.44 0.61 -4.40
N ALA A 109 8.30 1.24 -3.22
CA ALA A 109 7.75 0.60 -2.03
C ALA A 109 6.29 0.18 -2.22
N ALA A 110 5.46 1.03 -2.85
CA ALA A 110 4.08 0.70 -3.17
C ALA A 110 3.99 -0.50 -4.12
N ALA A 111 4.77 -0.50 -5.20
CA ALA A 111 4.80 -1.59 -6.17
C ALA A 111 5.23 -2.92 -5.52
N VAL A 112 6.31 -2.91 -4.74
CA VAL A 112 6.79 -4.13 -4.04
C VAL A 112 5.77 -4.61 -3.00
N SER A 113 5.16 -3.69 -2.26
CA SER A 113 4.10 -3.99 -1.30
C SER A 113 2.91 -4.68 -1.97
N LEU A 114 2.47 -4.16 -3.13
CA LEU A 114 1.41 -4.78 -3.93
C LEU A 114 1.82 -6.13 -4.50
N VAL A 115 3.06 -6.30 -4.96
CA VAL A 115 3.57 -7.61 -5.39
C VAL A 115 3.55 -8.61 -4.24
N CYS A 116 4.01 -8.22 -3.04
CA CYS A 116 3.96 -9.09 -1.85
C CYS A 116 2.51 -9.47 -1.50
N LEU A 117 1.60 -8.50 -1.54
CA LEU A 117 0.18 -8.72 -1.31
C LEU A 117 -0.38 -9.72 -2.33
N LEU A 118 -0.12 -9.54 -3.62
CA LEU A 118 -0.60 -10.43 -4.68
C LEU A 118 -0.03 -11.85 -4.55
N VAL A 119 1.26 -11.97 -4.22
CA VAL A 119 1.91 -13.27 -3.97
C VAL A 119 1.16 -14.01 -2.87
N VAL A 120 0.92 -13.38 -1.71
CA VAL A 120 0.22 -14.02 -0.59
C VAL A 120 -1.26 -14.26 -0.92
N ALA A 121 -1.96 -13.24 -1.42
CA ALA A 121 -3.40 -13.29 -1.71
C ALA A 121 -3.77 -14.36 -2.74
N SER A 122 -2.89 -14.61 -3.73
CA SER A 122 -3.07 -15.69 -4.71
C SER A 122 -3.11 -17.10 -4.08
N GLY A 123 -2.65 -17.26 -2.84
CA GLY A 123 -2.70 -18.51 -2.09
C GLY A 123 -3.84 -18.59 -1.07
N ILE A 124 -4.63 -17.53 -0.91
CA ILE A 124 -5.75 -17.49 0.05
C ILE A 124 -7.03 -18.07 -0.56
N LEU A 125 -7.20 -17.88 -1.87
CA LEU A 125 -8.39 -18.30 -2.60
C LEU A 125 -8.13 -19.61 -3.35
N SER A 126 -9.11 -20.52 -3.31
CA SER A 126 -9.10 -21.75 -4.11
C SER A 126 -9.25 -21.44 -5.60
N GLY A 127 -8.63 -22.26 -6.46
CA GLY A 127 -8.78 -22.15 -7.92
C GLY A 127 -10.25 -22.21 -8.40
N VAL A 128 -11.11 -22.92 -7.67
CA VAL A 128 -12.56 -22.96 -7.95
C VAL A 128 -13.23 -21.63 -7.61
N GLN A 129 -12.87 -20.99 -6.48
CA GLN A 129 -13.40 -19.67 -6.10
C GLN A 129 -13.00 -18.61 -7.13
N VAL A 130 -11.74 -18.63 -7.58
CA VAL A 130 -11.25 -17.71 -8.62
C VAL A 130 -11.96 -17.95 -9.95
N GLY A 131 -12.13 -19.21 -10.35
CA GLY A 131 -12.88 -19.58 -11.57
C GLY A 131 -14.32 -19.08 -11.55
N SER A 132 -15.04 -19.29 -10.45
CA SER A 132 -16.43 -18.84 -10.28
C SER A 132 -16.57 -17.32 -10.18
N MET A 133 -15.57 -16.61 -9.64
CA MET A 133 -15.56 -15.14 -9.60
C MET A 133 -15.18 -14.51 -10.95
N SER A 134 -14.42 -15.21 -11.80
CA SER A 134 -13.89 -14.64 -13.06
C SER A 134 -14.98 -14.13 -14.02
N SER A 135 -16.16 -14.75 -14.03
CA SER A 135 -17.31 -14.33 -14.85
C SER A 135 -18.01 -13.06 -14.34
N LYS A 136 -17.73 -12.65 -13.09
CA LYS A 136 -18.30 -11.46 -12.44
C LYS A 136 -17.34 -10.29 -12.36
N LEU A 137 -16.06 -10.50 -12.69
CA LEU A 137 -15.05 -9.46 -12.64
C LEU A 137 -15.08 -8.60 -13.91
N PRO A 138 -14.76 -7.30 -13.80
CA PRO A 138 -14.46 -6.46 -14.95
C PRO A 138 -13.38 -7.11 -15.82
N GLY A 139 -13.41 -6.86 -17.14
CA GLY A 139 -12.40 -7.39 -18.06
C GLY A 139 -10.96 -7.06 -17.62
N ALA A 140 -10.01 -7.93 -17.98
CA ALA A 140 -8.62 -7.85 -17.51
C ALA A 140 -7.98 -6.45 -17.67
N GLY A 141 -8.29 -5.74 -18.75
CA GLY A 141 -7.80 -4.37 -18.96
C GLY A 141 -8.27 -3.38 -17.90
N MET A 142 -9.51 -3.49 -17.43
CA MET A 142 -10.06 -2.65 -16.36
C MET A 142 -9.41 -2.97 -15.01
N LEU A 143 -9.13 -4.25 -14.74
CA LEU A 143 -8.42 -4.66 -13.51
C LEU A 143 -6.97 -4.14 -13.50
N VAL A 144 -6.27 -4.21 -14.63
CA VAL A 144 -4.92 -3.64 -14.77
C VAL A 144 -4.95 -2.13 -14.57
N LEU A 145 -5.92 -1.43 -15.18
CA LEU A 145 -6.08 0.00 -14.98
C LEU A 145 -6.34 0.35 -13.51
N ALA A 146 -7.23 -0.38 -12.84
CA ALA A 146 -7.50 -0.20 -11.42
C ALA A 146 -6.24 -0.41 -10.57
N ALA A 147 -5.45 -1.46 -10.87
CA ALA A 147 -4.19 -1.73 -10.19
C ALA A 147 -3.17 -0.60 -10.39
N VAL A 148 -3.05 -0.05 -11.60
CA VAL A 148 -2.16 1.09 -11.90
C VAL A 148 -2.60 2.33 -11.13
N CYS A 149 -3.90 2.68 -11.17
CA CYS A 149 -4.44 3.82 -10.43
C CYS A 149 -4.21 3.68 -8.91
N PHE A 150 -4.45 2.49 -8.36
CA PHE A 150 -4.23 2.22 -6.93
C PHE A 150 -2.74 2.29 -6.56
N THR A 151 -1.86 1.77 -7.43
CA THR A 151 -0.41 1.89 -7.26
C THR A 151 0.03 3.36 -7.27
N ALA A 152 -0.55 4.19 -8.15
CA ALA A 152 -0.25 5.61 -8.22
C ALA A 152 -0.64 6.33 -6.92
N PHE A 153 -1.84 6.05 -6.42
CA PHE A 153 -2.29 6.56 -5.12
C PHE A 153 -1.32 6.19 -3.99
N LEU A 154 -1.02 4.90 -3.83
CA LEU A 154 -0.11 4.44 -2.79
C LEU A 154 1.30 5.02 -2.96
N GLY A 155 1.83 5.05 -4.18
CA GLY A 155 3.15 5.58 -4.47
C GLY A 155 3.29 7.05 -4.11
N THR A 156 2.28 7.87 -4.43
CA THR A 156 2.25 9.29 -4.05
C THR A 156 2.12 9.47 -2.54
N LEU A 157 1.27 8.68 -1.87
CA LEU A 157 1.09 8.70 -0.42
C LEU A 157 2.38 8.34 0.33
N LEU A 158 3.08 7.29 -0.12
CA LEU A 158 4.35 6.87 0.46
C LEU A 158 5.46 7.90 0.20
N GLY A 159 5.47 8.54 -0.97
CA GLY A 159 6.39 9.64 -1.23
C GLY A 159 6.14 10.84 -0.31
N ALA A 160 4.86 11.21 -0.11
CA ALA A 160 4.47 12.30 0.78
C ALA A 160 4.84 12.03 2.24
N SER A 161 4.47 10.86 2.77
CA SER A 161 4.81 10.47 4.14
C SER A 161 6.32 10.44 4.37
N SER A 162 7.09 9.91 3.42
CA SER A 162 8.56 9.92 3.47
C SER A 162 9.12 11.34 3.59
N GLN A 163 8.60 12.30 2.80
CA GLN A 163 9.04 13.70 2.88
C GLN A 163 8.62 14.38 4.18
N VAL A 164 7.40 14.13 4.65
CA VAL A 164 6.92 14.67 5.93
C VAL A 164 7.80 14.18 7.08
N MET A 165 8.17 12.90 7.10
CA MET A 165 9.11 12.38 8.10
C MET A 165 10.48 13.07 8.03
N CYS A 166 11.06 13.23 6.84
CA CYS A 166 12.31 13.96 6.67
C CYS A 166 12.19 15.42 7.14
N ALA A 167 11.09 16.10 6.84
CA ALA A 167 10.82 17.47 7.25
C ALA A 167 10.66 17.62 8.77
N CYS A 168 10.07 16.61 9.43
CA CYS A 168 10.01 16.58 10.88
C CYS A 168 11.40 16.40 11.50
N ILE A 169 12.25 15.55 10.91
CA ILE A 169 13.63 15.32 11.38
C ILE A 169 14.50 16.57 11.18
N SER A 170 14.41 17.24 10.02
CA SER A 170 15.23 18.43 9.75
C SER A 170 14.92 19.60 10.69
N ARG A 171 13.68 19.71 11.14
CA ARG A 171 13.22 20.77 12.06
C ARG A 171 13.46 20.43 13.53
N ALA A 172 13.94 19.23 13.83
CA ALA A 172 13.94 18.71 15.18
C ALA A 172 15.30 18.75 15.86
N GLY A 173 15.41 19.63 16.85
CA GLY A 173 16.14 19.30 18.08
C GLY A 173 15.33 18.30 18.93
N GLY A 174 15.36 18.41 20.27
CA GLY A 174 14.71 17.48 21.21
C GLY A 174 13.18 17.31 21.16
N ARG A 175 12.47 17.90 20.19
CA ARG A 175 11.00 17.80 20.00
C ARG A 175 10.57 16.99 18.76
N ALA A 176 11.50 16.26 18.13
CA ALA A 176 11.26 15.47 16.91
C ALA A 176 9.99 14.62 16.97
N SER A 177 9.84 13.89 18.07
CA SER A 177 8.78 12.89 18.25
C SER A 177 7.39 13.53 18.28
N TRP A 178 7.22 14.68 18.95
CA TRP A 178 5.92 15.37 19.01
C TRP A 178 5.55 16.05 17.69
N ASN A 179 6.54 16.56 16.96
CA ASN A 179 6.30 17.10 15.61
C ASN A 179 5.88 16.00 14.63
N LEU A 180 6.46 14.80 14.75
CA LEU A 180 6.05 13.62 13.98
C LEU A 180 4.62 13.20 14.31
N VAL A 181 4.24 13.17 15.59
CA VAL A 181 2.87 12.84 16.01
C VAL A 181 1.87 13.87 15.48
N GLY A 182 2.17 15.16 15.59
CA GLY A 182 1.32 16.22 15.06
C GLY A 182 1.19 16.15 13.53
N ALA A 183 2.29 15.93 12.82
CA ALA A 183 2.28 15.78 11.37
C ALA A 183 1.51 14.52 10.93
N ALA A 184 1.68 13.41 11.63
CA ALA A 184 0.93 12.17 11.39
C ALA A 184 -0.57 12.38 11.62
N ALA A 185 -0.97 13.10 12.67
CA ALA A 185 -2.37 13.40 12.93
C ALA A 185 -2.99 14.29 11.83
N VAL A 186 -2.30 15.35 11.43
CA VAL A 186 -2.81 16.29 10.40
C VAL A 186 -2.85 15.64 9.03
N CYS A 187 -1.75 15.03 8.57
CA CYS A 187 -1.72 14.33 7.30
C CYS A 187 -2.68 13.12 7.30
N GLY A 188 -2.74 12.40 8.42
CA GLY A 188 -3.64 11.26 8.61
C GLY A 188 -5.11 11.64 8.54
N ALA A 189 -5.51 12.78 9.10
CA ALA A 189 -6.89 13.27 9.00
C ALA A 189 -7.31 13.55 7.55
N VAL A 190 -6.42 14.17 6.77
CA VAL A 190 -6.68 14.44 5.33
C VAL A 190 -6.84 13.13 4.56
N VAL A 191 -5.90 12.20 4.73
CA VAL A 191 -5.94 10.89 4.07
C VAL A 191 -7.16 10.10 4.52
N MET A 192 -7.55 10.17 5.79
CA MET A 192 -8.74 9.51 6.33
C MET A 192 -10.00 10.00 5.62
N VAL A 193 -10.22 11.32 5.50
CA VAL A 193 -11.40 11.86 4.82
C VAL A 193 -11.48 11.35 3.39
N LEU A 194 -10.40 11.42 2.63
CA LEU A 194 -10.38 10.99 1.23
C LEU A 194 -10.58 9.48 1.10
N THR A 195 -9.95 8.68 1.98
CA THR A 195 -10.11 7.22 2.01
C THR A 195 -11.55 6.82 2.33
N VAL A 196 -12.19 7.48 3.31
CA VAL A 196 -13.59 7.21 3.68
C VAL A 196 -14.52 7.53 2.50
N LEU A 197 -14.31 8.66 1.81
CA LEU A 197 -15.10 9.02 0.64
C LEU A 197 -14.90 8.04 -0.52
N THR A 198 -13.66 7.63 -0.79
CA THR A 198 -13.34 6.64 -1.83
C THR A 198 -13.99 5.30 -1.52
N PHE A 199 -13.92 4.86 -0.26
CA PHE A 199 -14.57 3.64 0.19
C PHE A 199 -16.09 3.72 0.08
N ALA A 200 -16.71 4.85 0.46
CA ALA A 200 -18.14 5.05 0.31
C ALA A 200 -18.61 5.00 -1.15
N ALA A 201 -17.78 5.50 -2.09
CA ALA A 201 -18.08 5.44 -3.53
C ALA A 201 -17.92 4.03 -4.13
N ILE A 202 -17.11 3.16 -3.51
CA ILE A 202 -16.89 1.77 -3.91
C ILE A 202 -17.94 0.84 -3.27
N ASN A 203 -18.33 1.09 -2.02
CA ASN A 203 -19.18 0.22 -1.23
C ASN A 203 -20.68 0.42 -1.52
N THR A 204 -21.05 0.27 -2.79
CA THR A 204 -22.43 0.33 -3.28
C THR A 204 -22.71 -0.84 -4.23
N ALA A 205 -23.99 -1.16 -4.47
CA ALA A 205 -24.38 -2.24 -5.38
C ALA A 205 -23.92 -2.02 -6.83
N SER A 206 -23.78 -0.75 -7.23
CA SER A 206 -23.18 -0.32 -8.51
C SER A 206 -22.17 0.80 -8.23
N PRO A 207 -20.85 0.53 -8.30
CA PRO A 207 -19.82 1.53 -8.00
C PRO A 207 -19.90 2.73 -8.94
N ASN A 208 -19.82 3.94 -8.39
CA ASN A 208 -19.75 5.16 -9.20
C ASN A 208 -18.30 5.38 -9.65
N VAL A 209 -17.95 4.82 -10.81
CA VAL A 209 -16.58 4.87 -11.36
C VAL A 209 -16.06 6.30 -11.52
N ALA A 210 -16.93 7.25 -11.87
CA ALA A 210 -16.55 8.66 -12.00
C ALA A 210 -16.20 9.29 -10.65
N ALA A 211 -16.99 9.02 -9.61
CA ALA A 211 -16.70 9.50 -8.26
C ALA A 211 -15.42 8.87 -7.70
N VAL A 212 -15.24 7.56 -7.88
CA VAL A 212 -14.02 6.85 -7.46
C VAL A 212 -12.80 7.41 -8.18
N GLY A 213 -12.86 7.58 -9.50
CA GLY A 213 -11.77 8.15 -10.29
C GLY A 213 -11.44 9.59 -9.90
N GLY A 214 -12.46 10.41 -9.66
CA GLY A 214 -12.30 11.80 -9.20
C GLY A 214 -11.61 11.88 -7.84
N LEU A 215 -12.03 11.04 -6.87
CA LEU A 215 -11.41 11.00 -5.54
C LEU A 215 -9.96 10.51 -5.60
N LEU A 216 -9.67 9.48 -6.40
CA LEU A 216 -8.32 8.99 -6.63
C LEU A 216 -7.38 10.06 -7.23
N ALA A 217 -7.90 10.88 -8.14
CA ALA A 217 -7.15 11.99 -8.71
C ALA A 217 -6.88 13.08 -7.65
N VAL A 218 -7.88 13.43 -6.85
CA VAL A 218 -7.73 14.38 -5.73
C VAL A 218 -6.71 13.87 -4.72
N ASP A 219 -6.75 12.60 -4.36
CA ASP A 219 -5.76 11.96 -3.49
C ASP A 219 -4.33 12.14 -4.00
N CYS A 220 -4.10 11.83 -5.28
CA CYS A 220 -2.77 11.96 -5.89
C CYS A 220 -2.30 13.43 -5.85
N VAL A 221 -3.18 14.38 -6.15
CA VAL A 221 -2.86 15.82 -6.12
C VAL A 221 -2.51 16.27 -4.71
N VAL A 222 -3.30 15.90 -3.71
CA VAL A 222 -3.07 16.25 -2.30
C VAL A 222 -1.75 15.64 -1.81
N ASN A 223 -1.47 14.38 -2.14
CA ASN A 223 -0.22 13.72 -1.77
C ASN A 223 0.99 14.41 -2.40
N VAL A 224 0.94 14.76 -3.68
CA VAL A 224 2.02 15.49 -4.35
C VAL A 224 2.20 16.89 -3.76
N ALA A 225 1.11 17.59 -3.44
CA ALA A 225 1.18 18.90 -2.79
C ALA A 225 1.84 18.82 -1.41
N LEU A 226 1.47 17.83 -0.59
CA LEU A 226 2.08 17.56 0.72
C LEU A 226 3.57 17.24 0.58
N LEU A 227 3.93 16.39 -0.39
CA LEU A 227 5.30 16.01 -0.70
C LEU A 227 6.16 17.25 -1.03
N LEU A 228 5.68 18.10 -1.93
CA LEU A 228 6.38 19.32 -2.35
C LEU A 228 6.46 20.36 -1.22
N ALA A 229 5.39 20.52 -0.44
CA ALA A 229 5.37 21.41 0.70
C ALA A 229 6.36 20.95 1.79
N ALA A 230 6.37 19.66 2.12
CA ALA A 230 7.31 19.06 3.06
C ALA A 230 8.77 19.22 2.59
N GLY A 231 9.03 19.06 1.29
CA GLY A 231 10.35 19.24 0.69
C GLY A 231 10.96 20.65 0.88
N LYS A 232 10.15 21.67 1.16
CA LYS A 232 10.65 23.03 1.48
C LYS A 232 11.31 23.11 2.85
N PHE A 233 11.02 22.15 3.73
CA PHE A 233 11.53 22.10 5.10
C PHE A 233 12.74 21.16 5.24
N THR A 234 13.01 20.31 4.25
CA THR A 234 14.20 19.44 4.19
C THR A 234 15.32 20.19 3.48
N LYS A 235 16.08 21.00 4.22
CA LYS A 235 17.31 21.67 3.74
C LYS A 235 18.53 20.93 4.25
#